data_AF-A0A3R7A0G7-F1
#
_entry.id   AF-A0A3R7A0G7-F1
#
_cell.length_a   1.000
_cell.length_b   1.000
_cell.length_c   1.000
_cell.angle_alpha   90.00
_cell.angle_beta   90.00
_cell.angle_gamma   90.00
#
_symmetry.space_group_name_H-M   'P 1'
#
loop_
_entity.id
_entity.type
_entity.pdbx_description
1 polymer ?
#
loop_
_entity_poly.entity_id
_entity_poly.type
_entity_poly.pdbx_seq_one_letter_code
_entity_poly.pdbx_strand_id
1 'polypeptide(L)'
;MPPKPRGVTLEYIRQFIDDVGGRSKLQGLSTSDVWTQFVAPTLSNPSRGNDDANESSTATSFRAAEWCVCHGWNDLFLAVVDTLESWRSSLDTPPSFWLRVFNQPLHLLPPASADTVSSYVSQIVPVVPNMLVLWPQEDPSTLLSCEWSAAALAVAATNSIHVDVTALLVPRKEVLDDTPPLSRTPLLDAYATSTAAITGLPFDAVSSASSPLTAAVRAFLLRSLHAAIDREIQTLPTSLDQAHASYAFGLVLHKSADFIELAKSYYERATSSFSPTSREYFCACRQLALAQDAITTLLLRNDDVQNARTSCATSKLQSILESQRLMFGDQDMDTIDTMVALGYVYASHSQPSLAWHVLDKAMHLRLELFHQQHQPYPNHHLSTLHVMELLASQSFALRQYKHAAAIYSTCLLHYDNDQHNHEDVIARLTCANNLAAVFMCQGQYNKARPLLTECLEQDILTFGLDDDRTLVSMANVAEVHRCL
;
A
#
# COMPACT_ATOMS: atom_id res chain seq x y z
N MET A 1 -13.16 9.87 38.17
CA MET A 1 -13.00 9.43 36.78
C MET A 1 -14.14 10.01 35.97
N PRO A 2 -13.89 10.58 34.78
CA PRO A 2 -14.99 10.95 33.89
C PRO A 2 -15.87 9.71 33.60
N PRO A 3 -17.20 9.87 33.49
CA PRO A 3 -18.09 8.76 33.19
C PRO A 3 -17.74 8.17 31.82
N LYS A 4 -17.74 6.83 31.71
CA LYS A 4 -17.53 6.17 30.42
C LYS A 4 -18.62 6.58 29.44
N PRO A 5 -18.29 6.88 28.18
CA PRO A 5 -19.28 7.26 27.19
C PRO A 5 -20.22 6.09 26.92
N ARG A 6 -21.48 6.41 26.64
CA ARG A 6 -22.49 5.41 26.27
C ARG A 6 -22.15 4.81 24.90
N GLY A 7 -22.24 3.51 24.78
CA GLY A 7 -22.08 2.73 23.56
C GLY A 7 -23.38 2.04 23.16
N VAL A 8 -23.49 1.71 21.88
CA VAL A 8 -24.58 0.95 21.26
C VAL A 8 -24.17 -0.51 21.08
N THR A 9 -25.11 -1.43 21.27
CA THR A 9 -24.90 -2.85 20.95
C THR A 9 -25.32 -3.15 19.51
N LEU A 10 -24.83 -4.24 18.92
CA LEU A 10 -25.30 -4.68 17.59
C LEU A 10 -26.79 -5.03 17.58
N GLU A 11 -27.35 -5.46 18.71
CA GLU A 11 -28.78 -5.71 18.85
C GLU A 11 -29.59 -4.42 18.66
N TYR A 12 -29.13 -3.31 19.24
CA TYR A 12 -29.71 -2.00 18.99
C TYR A 12 -29.62 -1.61 17.51
N ILE A 13 -28.45 -1.80 16.88
CA ILE A 13 -28.25 -1.46 15.47
C ILE A 13 -29.19 -2.27 14.56
N ARG A 14 -29.40 -3.56 14.84
CA ARG A 14 -30.37 -4.40 14.12
C ARG A 14 -31.79 -3.88 14.29
N GLN A 15 -32.20 -3.59 15.52
CA GLN A 15 -33.52 -3.03 15.79
C GLN A 15 -33.73 -1.70 15.06
N PHE A 16 -32.72 -0.82 15.05
CA PHE A 16 -32.75 0.44 14.30
C PHE A 16 -32.95 0.21 12.80
N ILE A 17 -32.24 -0.76 12.20
CA ILE A 17 -32.41 -1.11 10.79
C ILE A 17 -33.85 -1.57 10.52
N ASP A 18 -34.41 -2.40 11.40
CA ASP A 18 -35.79 -2.88 11.27
C ASP A 18 -36.80 -1.74 11.42
N ASP A 19 -36.61 -0.84 12.38
CA ASP A 19 -37.48 0.32 12.63
C ASP A 19 -37.50 1.30 11.45
N VAL A 20 -36.38 1.46 10.74
CA VAL A 20 -36.30 2.30 9.52
C VAL A 20 -37.05 1.65 8.34
N GLY A 21 -37.31 0.35 8.40
CA GLY A 21 -38.00 -0.44 7.38
C GLY A 21 -37.09 -1.42 6.64
N GLY A 22 -36.00 -1.86 7.29
CA GLY A 22 -35.11 -2.90 6.82
C GLY A 22 -33.94 -2.41 5.97
N ARG A 23 -33.01 -3.34 5.68
CA ARG A 23 -31.75 -3.08 4.95
C ARG A 23 -31.96 -2.48 3.55
N SER A 24 -33.05 -2.82 2.87
CA SER A 24 -33.32 -2.33 1.50
C SER A 24 -33.43 -0.81 1.42
N LYS A 25 -33.93 -0.14 2.47
CA LYS A 25 -34.01 1.33 2.54
C LYS A 25 -32.68 2.00 2.83
N LEU A 26 -31.73 1.28 3.42
CA LEU A 26 -30.41 1.78 3.78
C LEU A 26 -29.35 1.42 2.73
N GLN A 27 -29.74 0.72 1.66
CA GLN A 27 -28.84 0.29 0.61
C GLN A 27 -28.23 1.49 -0.13
N GLY A 28 -26.91 1.52 -0.21
CA GLY A 28 -26.18 2.59 -0.90
C GLY A 28 -26.09 3.91 -0.12
N LEU A 29 -26.65 3.99 1.09
CA LEU A 29 -26.55 5.18 1.94
C LEU A 29 -25.24 5.19 2.74
N SER A 30 -24.58 6.34 2.78
CA SER A 30 -23.42 6.56 3.64
C SER A 30 -23.83 6.70 5.11
N THR A 31 -22.86 6.55 6.03
CA THR A 31 -23.10 6.83 7.45
C THR A 31 -23.57 8.27 7.70
N SER A 32 -23.13 9.23 6.88
CA SER A 32 -23.63 10.61 6.86
C SER A 32 -25.10 10.72 6.46
N ASP A 33 -25.50 10.01 5.40
CA ASP A 33 -26.88 10.01 4.92
C ASP A 33 -27.81 9.41 5.97
N VAL A 34 -27.40 8.30 6.59
CA VAL A 34 -28.20 7.63 7.62
C VAL A 34 -28.38 8.52 8.84
N TRP A 35 -27.32 9.21 9.27
CA TRP A 35 -27.41 10.21 10.33
C TRP A 35 -28.43 11.30 9.98
N THR A 36 -28.27 11.92 8.82
CA THR A 36 -29.06 13.08 8.40
C THR A 36 -30.53 12.74 8.18
N GLN A 37 -30.82 11.59 7.58
CA GLN A 37 -32.17 11.20 7.16
C GLN A 37 -32.96 10.49 8.25
N PHE A 38 -32.30 9.73 9.14
CA PHE A 38 -33.01 8.85 10.09
C PHE A 38 -32.69 9.13 11.56
N VAL A 39 -31.45 9.47 11.90
CA VAL A 39 -31.06 9.63 13.32
C VAL A 39 -31.32 11.07 13.80
N ALA A 40 -30.81 12.08 13.09
CA ALA A 40 -30.93 13.48 13.48
C ALA A 40 -32.39 13.97 13.66
N PRO A 41 -33.37 13.58 12.80
CA PRO A 41 -34.76 13.99 12.97
C PRO A 41 -35.40 13.45 14.25
N THR A 42 -34.96 12.29 14.74
CA THR A 42 -35.49 11.69 15.98
C THR A 42 -35.03 12.40 17.25
N LEU A 43 -33.94 13.17 17.16
CA LEU A 43 -33.39 13.98 18.25
C LEU A 43 -34.12 15.33 18.43
N SER A 44 -34.92 15.75 17.44
CA SER A 44 -35.67 17.03 17.47
C SER A 44 -36.99 16.96 18.26
N ASN A 45 -37.30 15.83 18.87
CA ASN A 45 -38.47 15.64 19.72
C ASN A 45 -38.03 15.67 21.21
N PRO A 46 -38.45 16.66 22.03
CA PRO A 46 -37.91 16.89 23.37
C PRO A 46 -38.27 15.79 24.40
N SER A 47 -39.06 14.80 24.01
CA SER A 47 -39.36 13.61 24.80
C SER A 47 -38.46 12.40 24.51
N ARG A 48 -37.46 12.55 23.64
CA ARG A 48 -36.41 11.54 23.36
C ARG A 48 -35.00 12.15 23.26
N GLY A 49 -34.82 13.35 23.83
CA GLY A 49 -33.49 13.89 24.10
C GLY A 49 -32.84 13.07 25.20
N ASN A 50 -32.04 12.08 24.78
CA ASN A 50 -31.00 11.24 25.39
C ASN A 50 -30.61 11.26 26.89
N ASP A 51 -31.34 11.92 27.79
CA ASP A 51 -31.12 11.88 29.24
C ASP A 51 -32.27 11.24 30.04
N ASP A 52 -33.47 11.02 29.48
CA ASP A 52 -34.59 10.38 30.20
C ASP A 52 -35.40 9.44 29.30
N ALA A 53 -35.15 8.12 29.37
CA ALA A 53 -36.04 7.09 28.83
C ALA A 53 -35.90 5.74 29.56
N ASN A 54 -36.66 5.60 30.65
CA ASN A 54 -37.14 4.37 31.28
C ASN A 54 -36.17 3.20 31.43
N GLU A 55 -35.64 3.03 32.64
CA GLU A 55 -34.70 2.01 33.11
C GLU A 55 -35.19 0.55 33.11
N SER A 56 -36.34 0.19 32.52
CA SER A 56 -36.86 -1.18 32.63
C SER A 56 -36.83 -2.03 31.36
N SER A 57 -36.55 -1.47 30.17
CA SER A 57 -36.46 -2.26 28.92
C SER A 57 -35.30 -1.88 27.97
N THR A 58 -34.55 -0.81 28.27
CA THR A 58 -33.46 -0.25 27.44
C THR A 58 -32.05 -0.65 27.91
N ALA A 59 -31.95 -1.35 29.05
CA ALA A 59 -30.68 -1.70 29.69
C ALA A 59 -29.82 -2.72 28.91
N THR A 60 -30.39 -3.43 27.93
CA THR A 60 -29.66 -4.38 27.06
C THR A 60 -29.08 -3.72 25.81
N SER A 61 -29.72 -2.65 25.29
CA SER A 61 -29.37 -1.99 24.03
C SER A 61 -28.23 -0.98 24.15
N PHE A 62 -28.01 -0.43 25.34
CA PHE A 62 -26.97 0.56 25.61
C PHE A 62 -26.16 0.20 26.84
N ARG A 63 -24.82 0.28 26.71
CA ARG A 63 -23.86 -0.05 27.78
C ARG A 63 -22.71 0.95 27.76
N ALA A 64 -21.84 0.93 28.76
CA ALA A 64 -20.61 1.72 28.71
C ALA A 64 -19.74 1.22 27.54
N ALA A 65 -19.33 2.13 26.65
CA ALA A 65 -18.60 1.76 25.44
C ALA A 65 -17.27 1.06 25.75
N GLU A 66 -17.06 -0.08 25.09
CA GLU A 66 -15.85 -0.89 25.20
C GLU A 66 -14.93 -0.68 24.00
N TRP A 67 -15.51 -0.34 22.84
CA TRP A 67 -14.80 -0.17 21.58
C TRP A 67 -15.18 1.14 20.91
N CYS A 68 -14.19 1.97 20.56
CA CYS A 68 -14.39 3.14 19.71
C CYS A 68 -14.18 2.75 18.25
N VAL A 69 -15.18 2.97 17.38
CA VAL A 69 -15.08 2.61 15.97
C VAL A 69 -14.60 3.80 15.15
N CYS A 70 -13.48 3.66 14.45
CA CYS A 70 -12.96 4.61 13.48
C CYS A 70 -13.30 4.15 12.05
N HIS A 71 -14.08 4.94 11.33
CA HIS A 71 -14.48 4.72 9.94
C HIS A 71 -14.64 6.08 9.22
N GLY A 72 -14.71 6.07 7.89
CA GLY A 72 -14.99 7.26 7.07
C GLY A 72 -16.47 7.64 7.10
N TRP A 73 -16.79 8.94 7.08
CA TRP A 73 -18.19 9.39 7.12
C TRP A 73 -18.98 9.07 5.84
N ASN A 74 -18.25 8.96 4.74
CA ASN A 74 -18.79 8.58 3.44
C ASN A 74 -18.85 7.06 3.24
N ASP A 75 -18.39 6.27 4.21
CA ASP A 75 -18.50 4.82 4.15
C ASP A 75 -19.96 4.40 4.13
N LEU A 76 -20.27 3.33 3.39
CA LEU A 76 -21.62 2.75 3.35
C LEU A 76 -22.01 2.23 4.73
N PHE A 77 -23.17 2.68 5.24
CA PHE A 77 -23.60 2.33 6.59
C PHE A 77 -23.75 0.81 6.78
N LEU A 78 -24.35 0.12 5.80
CA LEU A 78 -24.50 -1.33 5.88
C LEU A 78 -23.16 -2.08 5.79
N ALA A 79 -22.17 -1.56 5.06
CA ALA A 79 -20.82 -2.14 5.03
C ALA A 79 -20.15 -2.04 6.41
N VAL A 80 -20.29 -0.89 7.08
CA VAL A 80 -19.80 -0.71 8.46
C VAL A 80 -20.47 -1.72 9.40
N VAL A 81 -21.80 -1.86 9.34
CA VAL A 81 -22.54 -2.80 10.20
C VAL A 81 -22.11 -4.25 9.93
N ASP A 82 -22.04 -4.68 8.67
CA ASP A 82 -21.64 -6.04 8.31
C ASP A 82 -20.22 -6.35 8.76
N THR A 83 -19.32 -5.36 8.67
CA THR A 83 -17.95 -5.48 9.16
C THR A 83 -17.91 -5.66 10.68
N LEU A 84 -18.71 -4.90 11.44
CA LEU A 84 -18.81 -5.04 12.90
C LEU A 84 -19.40 -6.40 13.30
N GLU A 85 -20.39 -6.90 12.57
CA GLU A 85 -20.98 -8.22 12.81
C GLU A 85 -19.98 -9.35 12.54
N SER A 86 -19.27 -9.26 11.42
CA SER A 86 -18.22 -10.22 11.06
C SER A 86 -17.09 -10.20 12.08
N TRP A 87 -16.54 -9.02 12.39
CA TRP A 87 -15.45 -8.87 13.35
C TRP A 87 -15.84 -9.34 14.75
N ARG A 88 -17.05 -9.06 15.22
CA ARG A 88 -17.54 -9.54 16.53
C ARG A 88 -17.48 -11.06 16.67
N SER A 89 -17.62 -11.83 15.59
CA SER A 89 -17.58 -13.30 15.69
C SER A 89 -16.27 -13.82 16.31
N SER A 90 -15.23 -13.00 16.36
CA SER A 90 -13.95 -13.26 17.04
C SER A 90 -13.97 -13.05 18.57
N LEU A 91 -15.02 -12.48 19.15
CA LEU A 91 -15.12 -12.13 20.57
C LEU A 91 -16.13 -13.03 21.33
N ASP A 92 -15.74 -13.44 22.54
CA ASP A 92 -16.57 -14.28 23.42
C ASP A 92 -17.80 -13.54 24.00
N THR A 93 -17.69 -12.23 24.21
CA THR A 93 -18.75 -11.41 24.82
C THR A 93 -19.27 -10.36 23.83
N PRO A 94 -20.58 -10.02 23.85
CA PRO A 94 -21.14 -9.01 22.96
C PRO A 94 -20.54 -7.63 23.26
N PRO A 95 -19.71 -7.07 22.35
CA PRO A 95 -19.11 -5.77 22.56
C PRO A 95 -20.16 -4.66 22.49
N SER A 96 -19.87 -3.56 23.17
CA SER A 96 -20.57 -2.29 22.97
C SER A 96 -19.68 -1.25 22.27
N PHE A 97 -20.25 -0.58 21.28
CA PHE A 97 -19.53 0.29 20.36
C PHE A 97 -19.85 1.75 20.61
N TRP A 98 -18.82 2.58 20.69
CA TRP A 98 -18.96 3.98 20.41
C TRP A 98 -18.90 4.18 18.90
N LEU A 99 -20.07 4.39 18.29
CA LEU A 99 -20.21 4.59 16.84
C LEU A 99 -20.71 6.01 16.57
N ARG A 100 -20.01 6.74 15.71
CA ARG A 100 -20.24 8.16 15.47
C ARG A 100 -21.68 8.46 15.04
N VAL A 101 -22.28 7.59 14.21
CA VAL A 101 -23.68 7.69 13.74
C VAL A 101 -24.70 7.72 14.87
N PHE A 102 -24.44 7.10 16.03
CA PHE A 102 -25.42 7.04 17.12
C PHE A 102 -25.05 7.91 18.33
N ASN A 103 -23.78 8.30 18.42
CA ASN A 103 -23.23 8.90 19.63
C ASN A 103 -22.71 10.33 19.46
N GLN A 104 -22.80 10.93 18.27
CA GLN A 104 -22.35 12.32 18.09
C GLN A 104 -23.48 13.37 18.23
N PRO A 105 -23.23 14.44 19.01
CA PRO A 105 -23.96 15.70 18.95
C PRO A 105 -23.27 16.80 18.12
N LEU A 106 -22.09 16.54 17.53
CA LEU A 106 -21.18 17.59 17.03
C LEU A 106 -21.69 18.46 15.87
N HIS A 107 -22.63 18.00 15.04
CA HIS A 107 -23.24 18.81 13.97
C HIS A 107 -24.36 19.74 14.46
N LEU A 108 -24.72 19.70 15.76
CA LEU A 108 -25.54 20.74 16.38
C LEU A 108 -24.73 22.02 16.69
N LEU A 109 -23.39 21.96 16.57
CA LEU A 109 -22.50 23.11 16.69
C LEU A 109 -22.08 23.60 15.29
N PRO A 110 -22.03 24.94 15.07
CA PRO A 110 -21.61 25.56 13.79
C PRO A 110 -20.16 25.16 13.46
N PRO A 111 -19.68 25.29 12.20
CA PRO A 111 -18.64 24.42 11.62
C PRO A 111 -17.49 24.25 12.61
N ALA A 112 -17.39 23.03 13.16
CA ALA A 112 -16.45 22.72 14.21
C ALA A 112 -15.04 22.90 13.64
N SER A 113 -14.31 23.88 14.17
CA SER A 113 -12.86 23.99 13.92
C SER A 113 -12.17 22.68 14.29
N ALA A 114 -11.04 22.36 13.63
CA ALA A 114 -10.21 21.19 13.95
C ALA A 114 -9.88 21.08 15.45
N ASP A 115 -9.73 22.23 16.14
CA ASP A 115 -9.51 22.31 17.59
C ASP A 115 -10.69 21.77 18.41
N THR A 116 -11.92 22.00 17.96
CA THR A 116 -13.14 21.51 18.62
C THR A 116 -13.27 19.99 18.48
N VAL A 117 -12.96 19.48 17.28
CA VAL A 117 -12.91 18.04 17.01
C VAL A 117 -11.86 17.38 17.88
N SER A 118 -10.63 17.90 17.89
CA SER A 118 -9.53 17.38 18.70
C SER A 118 -9.86 17.38 20.20
N SER A 119 -10.43 18.48 20.72
CA SER A 119 -10.83 18.58 22.14
C SER A 119 -11.86 17.52 22.54
N TYR A 120 -12.85 17.25 21.67
CA TYR A 120 -13.87 16.24 21.93
C TYR A 120 -13.30 14.82 21.85
N VAL A 121 -12.44 14.52 20.86
CA VAL A 121 -11.72 13.24 20.77
C VAL A 121 -10.93 12.98 22.04
N SER A 122 -10.18 13.96 22.54
CA SER A 122 -9.35 13.82 23.74
C SER A 122 -10.15 13.53 25.02
N GLN A 123 -11.46 13.81 25.05
CA GLN A 123 -12.32 13.47 26.18
C GLN A 123 -12.88 12.04 26.10
N ILE A 124 -13.10 11.52 24.88
CA ILE A 124 -13.77 10.23 24.65
C ILE A 124 -12.77 9.10 24.48
N VAL A 125 -11.78 9.27 23.61
CA VAL A 125 -10.90 8.18 23.21
C VAL A 125 -10.12 7.61 24.40
N PRO A 126 -9.52 8.41 25.31
CA PRO A 126 -8.76 7.86 26.44
C PRO A 126 -9.60 7.11 27.49
N VAL A 127 -10.92 7.30 27.50
CA VAL A 127 -11.82 6.65 28.49
C VAL A 127 -12.48 5.38 27.94
N VAL A 128 -12.30 5.09 26.65
CA VAL A 128 -12.70 3.84 26.01
C VAL A 128 -11.46 2.93 25.89
N PRO A 129 -11.52 1.67 26.37
CA PRO A 129 -10.32 0.84 26.50
C PRO A 129 -9.77 0.34 25.16
N ASN A 130 -10.61 0.23 24.14
CA ASN A 130 -10.22 -0.32 22.85
C ASN A 130 -10.70 0.56 21.69
N MET A 131 -10.02 0.45 20.55
CA MET A 131 -10.40 1.09 19.30
C MET A 131 -10.35 0.08 18.17
N LEU A 132 -11.36 0.12 17.31
CA LEU A 132 -11.46 -0.68 16.09
C LEU A 132 -11.37 0.25 14.89
N VAL A 133 -10.41 0.02 14.01
CA VAL A 133 -10.23 0.77 12.77
C VAL A 133 -10.76 -0.06 11.60
N LEU A 134 -11.74 0.49 10.88
CA LEU A 134 -12.24 -0.09 9.65
C LEU A 134 -11.40 0.45 8.50
N TRP A 135 -10.52 -0.41 7.97
CA TRP A 135 -9.58 -0.03 6.91
C TRP A 135 -10.30 -0.03 5.55
N PRO A 136 -10.37 1.11 4.84
CA PRO A 136 -11.03 1.18 3.54
C PRO A 136 -10.24 0.37 2.48
N GLN A 137 -10.96 -0.26 1.54
CA GLN A 137 -10.34 -1.14 0.54
C GLN A 137 -9.76 -0.39 -0.66
N GLU A 138 -10.36 0.73 -1.06
CA GLU A 138 -9.99 1.43 -2.30
C GLU A 138 -9.03 2.59 -2.03
N ASP A 139 -9.23 3.35 -0.94
CA ASP A 139 -8.42 4.53 -0.65
C ASP A 139 -8.33 4.83 0.86
N PRO A 140 -7.16 4.65 1.51
CA PRO A 140 -6.92 5.02 2.91
C PRO A 140 -6.98 6.51 3.20
N SER A 141 -6.83 7.35 2.17
CA SER A 141 -6.95 8.80 2.34
C SER A 141 -8.35 9.18 2.83
N THR A 142 -9.38 8.38 2.54
CA THR A 142 -10.75 8.60 3.02
C THR A 142 -10.87 8.51 4.56
N LEU A 143 -10.14 7.57 5.18
CA LEU A 143 -10.10 7.43 6.62
C LEU A 143 -9.32 8.58 7.26
N LEU A 144 -8.23 9.02 6.61
CA LEU A 144 -7.28 9.98 7.19
C LEU A 144 -7.59 11.44 6.87
N SER A 145 -8.36 11.70 5.81
CA SER A 145 -8.97 13.01 5.51
C SER A 145 -10.12 13.32 6.47
N CYS A 146 -10.67 12.31 7.14
CA CYS A 146 -11.64 12.50 8.21
C CYS A 146 -10.93 13.04 9.46
N GLU A 147 -11.10 14.33 9.76
CA GLU A 147 -10.49 15.01 10.93
C GLU A 147 -10.72 14.23 12.24
N TRP A 148 -11.92 13.67 12.43
CA TRP A 148 -12.24 12.85 13.59
C TRP A 148 -11.36 11.61 13.68
N SER A 149 -11.25 10.84 12.60
CA SER A 149 -10.50 9.59 12.58
C SER A 149 -9.01 9.85 12.73
N ALA A 150 -8.48 10.88 12.06
CA ALA A 150 -7.08 11.31 12.23
C ALA A 150 -6.78 11.71 13.68
N ALA A 151 -7.62 12.54 14.30
CA ALA A 151 -7.47 12.95 15.69
C ALA A 151 -7.63 11.77 16.66
N ALA A 152 -8.58 10.87 16.42
CA ALA A 152 -8.81 9.68 17.24
C ALA A 152 -7.59 8.74 17.25
N LEU A 153 -7.00 8.52 16.08
CA LEU A 153 -5.78 7.73 15.93
C LEU A 153 -4.58 8.40 16.62
N ALA A 154 -4.48 9.74 16.56
CA ALA A 154 -3.43 10.48 17.25
C ALA A 154 -3.55 10.35 18.78
N VAL A 155 -4.77 10.44 19.32
CA VAL A 155 -5.03 10.26 20.75
C VAL A 155 -4.80 8.80 21.18
N ALA A 156 -5.19 7.82 20.35
CA ALA A 156 -4.93 6.41 20.62
C ALA A 156 -3.43 6.09 20.69
N ALA A 157 -2.64 6.61 19.75
CA ALA A 157 -1.20 6.41 19.71
C ALA A 157 -0.48 7.02 20.93
N THR A 158 -0.93 8.19 21.41
CA THR A 158 -0.33 8.87 22.57
C THR A 158 -0.72 8.24 23.90
N ASN A 159 -1.89 7.61 23.99
CA ASN A 159 -2.41 7.01 25.23
C ASN A 159 -2.22 5.48 25.30
N SER A 160 -1.48 4.88 24.34
CA SER A 160 -1.24 3.42 24.27
C SER A 160 -2.52 2.59 24.31
N ILE A 161 -3.57 3.06 23.63
CA ILE A 161 -4.86 2.37 23.55
C ILE A 161 -4.70 1.12 22.69
N HIS A 162 -5.39 0.03 23.06
CA HIS A 162 -5.45 -1.17 22.23
C HIS A 162 -6.20 -0.86 20.93
N VAL A 163 -5.51 -0.98 19.79
CA VAL A 163 -6.08 -0.77 18.46
C VAL A 163 -6.10 -2.07 17.69
N ASP A 164 -7.29 -2.45 17.24
CA ASP A 164 -7.50 -3.53 16.28
C ASP A 164 -7.89 -2.96 14.91
N VAL A 165 -7.54 -3.67 13.84
CA VAL A 165 -7.77 -3.23 12.45
C VAL A 165 -8.43 -4.36 11.68
N THR A 166 -9.45 -4.05 10.87
CA THR A 166 -10.11 -5.01 9.98
C THR A 166 -10.53 -4.33 8.68
N ALA A 167 -10.62 -5.09 7.60
CA ALA A 167 -10.99 -4.56 6.29
C ALA A 167 -12.49 -4.23 6.25
N LEU A 168 -12.83 -3.04 5.75
CA LEU A 168 -14.22 -2.67 5.52
C LEU A 168 -14.82 -3.56 4.42
N LEU A 169 -15.94 -4.23 4.71
CA LEU A 169 -16.62 -5.13 3.78
C LEU A 169 -17.43 -4.34 2.74
N VAL A 170 -16.78 -3.90 1.66
CA VAL A 170 -17.45 -3.25 0.51
C VAL A 170 -17.71 -4.29 -0.59
N PRO A 171 -18.90 -4.32 -1.22
CA PRO A 171 -19.15 -5.19 -2.36
C PRO A 171 -18.20 -4.83 -3.52
N ARG A 172 -17.32 -5.77 -3.90
CA ARG A 172 -16.30 -5.58 -4.94
C ARG A 172 -16.92 -5.23 -6.29
N LYS A 173 -16.31 -4.30 -7.02
CA LYS A 173 -16.27 -4.37 -8.48
C LYS A 173 -15.21 -5.40 -8.84
N GLU A 174 -15.55 -6.37 -9.69
CA GLU A 174 -14.59 -7.32 -10.23
C GLU A 174 -13.50 -6.53 -10.98
N VAL A 175 -12.33 -6.39 -10.38
CA VAL A 175 -11.12 -5.94 -11.07
C VAL A 175 -10.42 -7.22 -11.51
N LEU A 176 -10.40 -7.46 -12.83
CA LEU A 176 -9.52 -8.47 -13.42
C LEU A 176 -8.08 -7.94 -13.33
N ASP A 177 -7.35 -8.37 -12.31
CA ASP A 177 -5.89 -8.24 -12.27
C ASP A 177 -5.26 -9.58 -12.65
N ASP A 178 -4.41 -9.57 -13.67
CA ASP A 178 -3.70 -10.76 -14.20
C ASP A 178 -2.57 -11.26 -13.27
N THR A 179 -2.53 -10.84 -12.01
CA THR A 179 -1.65 -11.47 -11.01
C THR A 179 -2.23 -12.82 -10.58
N PRO A 180 -1.43 -13.90 -10.53
CA PRO A 180 -1.95 -15.22 -10.18
C PRO A 180 -2.67 -15.16 -8.82
N PRO A 181 -3.81 -15.87 -8.68
CA PRO A 181 -4.63 -15.83 -7.47
C PRO A 181 -3.91 -16.61 -6.36
N LEU A 182 -2.88 -16.00 -5.78
CA LEU A 182 -2.41 -16.35 -4.45
C LEU A 182 -3.56 -16.04 -3.50
N SER A 183 -3.82 -16.91 -2.52
CA SER A 183 -4.89 -16.72 -1.53
C SER A 183 -4.63 -15.46 -0.70
N ARG A 184 -5.08 -14.31 -1.21
CA ARG A 184 -5.00 -13.02 -0.52
C ARG A 184 -6.17 -12.90 0.44
N THR A 185 -5.88 -12.39 1.64
CA THR A 185 -6.94 -12.06 2.60
C THR A 185 -7.58 -10.71 2.20
N PRO A 186 -8.83 -10.44 2.59
CA PRO A 186 -9.49 -9.17 2.28
C PRO A 186 -8.71 -7.94 2.77
N LEU A 187 -8.05 -8.02 3.93
CA LEU A 187 -7.22 -6.92 4.45
C LEU A 187 -5.91 -6.78 3.67
N LEU A 188 -5.32 -7.87 3.19
CA LEU A 188 -4.16 -7.81 2.32
C LEU A 188 -4.51 -7.19 0.96
N ASP A 189 -5.66 -7.56 0.38
CA ASP A 189 -6.15 -6.95 -0.86
C ASP A 189 -6.36 -5.45 -0.67
N ALA A 190 -7.08 -5.06 0.39
CA ALA A 190 -7.28 -3.67 0.78
C ALA A 190 -5.96 -2.91 0.99
N TYR A 191 -4.96 -3.57 1.57
CA TYR A 191 -3.64 -2.99 1.78
C TYR A 191 -2.89 -2.80 0.45
N ALA A 192 -2.93 -3.81 -0.43
CA ALA A 192 -2.21 -3.83 -1.71
C ALA A 192 -2.75 -2.80 -2.71
N THR A 193 -4.07 -2.69 -2.85
CA THR A 193 -4.74 -1.66 -3.67
C THR A 193 -4.45 -0.23 -3.19
N SER A 194 -4.07 -0.10 -1.92
CA SER A 194 -3.83 1.16 -1.22
C SER A 194 -2.36 1.63 -1.21
N THR A 195 -1.48 1.02 -2.01
CA THR A 195 -0.01 1.09 -1.79
C THR A 195 0.72 2.40 -2.12
N ALA A 196 0.04 3.46 -2.54
CA ALA A 196 0.61 4.82 -2.55
C ALA A 196 0.23 5.65 -1.30
N ALA A 197 -0.86 5.28 -0.62
CA ALA A 197 -1.44 6.12 0.40
C ALA A 197 -0.59 6.17 1.66
N ILE A 198 -0.12 5.03 2.20
CA ILE A 198 0.45 4.97 3.55
C ILE A 198 1.85 5.62 3.66
N THR A 199 2.67 5.49 2.62
CA THR A 199 4.00 6.13 2.53
C THR A 199 3.90 7.59 2.08
N GLY A 200 2.91 7.92 1.24
CA GLY A 200 2.69 9.25 0.70
C GLY A 200 1.77 10.17 1.51
N LEU A 201 1.21 9.73 2.65
CA LEU A 201 0.25 10.51 3.43
C LEU A 201 0.77 11.93 3.73
N PRO A 202 0.19 12.98 3.10
CA PRO A 202 0.27 14.32 3.63
C PRO A 202 -0.66 14.33 4.84
N PHE A 203 -0.10 14.17 6.04
CA PHE A 203 -0.87 14.28 7.28
C PHE A 203 -1.07 15.77 7.61
N ASP A 204 -1.65 16.52 6.67
CA ASP A 204 -1.80 17.98 6.77
C ASP A 204 -2.93 18.40 7.73
N ALA A 205 -3.70 17.45 8.26
CA ALA A 205 -4.74 17.73 9.26
C ALA A 205 -4.20 18.01 10.68
N VAL A 206 -2.89 17.88 10.90
CA VAL A 206 -2.22 18.42 12.09
C VAL A 206 -1.05 19.25 11.58
N SER A 207 -1.26 20.57 11.53
CA SER A 207 -0.35 21.55 10.93
C SER A 207 1.13 21.23 11.15
N SER A 208 1.92 21.34 10.07
CA SER A 208 3.37 21.12 9.94
C SER A 208 3.80 19.66 9.80
N ALA A 209 4.17 19.29 8.57
CA ALA A 209 4.76 18.02 8.14
C ALA A 209 6.15 17.71 8.76
N SER A 210 6.46 18.22 9.95
CA SER A 210 7.74 18.06 10.65
C SER A 210 7.58 17.84 12.16
N SER A 211 6.39 17.49 12.65
CA SER A 211 6.18 17.18 14.07
C SER A 211 6.54 15.72 14.42
N PRO A 212 7.24 15.46 15.54
CA PRO A 212 7.54 14.10 16.02
C PRO A 212 6.27 13.29 16.36
N LEU A 213 5.14 13.97 16.57
CA LEU A 213 3.84 13.36 16.83
C LEU A 213 3.32 12.61 15.59
N THR A 214 3.46 13.20 14.40
CA THR A 214 2.98 12.61 13.13
C THR A 214 3.72 11.30 12.80
N ALA A 215 5.04 11.27 13.00
CA ALA A 215 5.85 10.07 12.78
C ALA A 215 5.48 8.94 13.77
N ALA A 216 5.24 9.28 15.04
CA ALA A 216 4.85 8.32 16.07
C ALA A 216 3.47 7.69 15.77
N VAL A 217 2.49 8.49 15.35
CA VAL A 217 1.15 8.03 14.95
C VAL A 217 1.23 7.14 13.72
N ARG A 218 1.99 7.53 12.69
CA ARG A 218 2.20 6.73 11.48
C ARG A 218 2.80 5.37 11.82
N ALA A 219 3.87 5.35 12.61
CA ALA A 219 4.52 4.11 13.02
C ALA A 219 3.60 3.23 13.87
N PHE A 220 2.77 3.82 14.73
CA PHE A 220 1.77 3.10 15.52
C PHE A 220 0.71 2.42 14.64
N LEU A 221 0.13 3.16 13.69
CA LEU A 221 -0.84 2.64 12.73
C LEU A 221 -0.28 1.49 11.89
N LEU A 222 0.90 1.67 11.32
CA LEU A 222 1.58 0.64 10.53
C LEU A 222 1.81 -0.65 11.34
N ARG A 223 2.24 -0.53 12.59
CA ARG A 223 2.40 -1.70 13.47
C ARG A 223 1.07 -2.41 13.73
N SER A 224 0.00 -1.68 14.03
CA SER A 224 -1.33 -2.26 14.24
C SER A 224 -1.85 -2.95 12.98
N LEU A 225 -1.63 -2.36 11.81
CA LEU A 225 -2.04 -2.90 10.53
C LEU A 225 -1.26 -4.16 10.15
N HIS A 226 0.07 -4.16 10.30
CA HIS A 226 0.90 -5.36 10.10
C HIS A 226 0.49 -6.49 11.05
N ALA A 227 0.21 -6.18 12.32
CA ALA A 227 -0.26 -7.16 13.29
C ALA A 227 -1.64 -7.74 12.95
N ALA A 228 -2.55 -6.93 12.40
CA ALA A 228 -3.85 -7.38 11.93
C ALA A 228 -3.73 -8.31 10.73
N ILE A 229 -2.92 -7.95 9.73
CA ILE A 229 -2.63 -8.81 8.56
C ILE A 229 -2.00 -10.12 9.01
N ASP A 230 -1.03 -10.09 9.94
CA ASP A 230 -0.40 -11.31 10.46
C ASP A 230 -1.42 -12.24 11.14
N ARG A 231 -2.39 -11.67 11.88
CA ARG A 231 -3.48 -12.42 12.50
C ARG A 231 -4.40 -13.05 11.45
N GLU A 232 -4.81 -12.31 10.42
CA GLU A 232 -5.62 -12.85 9.33
C GLU A 232 -4.91 -13.99 8.60
N ILE A 233 -3.61 -13.83 8.32
CA ILE A 233 -2.79 -14.90 7.73
C ILE A 233 -2.85 -16.13 8.64
N GLN A 234 -2.66 -16.00 9.95
CA GLN A 234 -2.69 -17.13 10.88
C GLN A 234 -4.07 -17.81 10.97
N THR A 235 -5.17 -17.12 10.66
CA THR A 235 -6.51 -17.72 10.62
C THR A 235 -6.79 -18.56 9.37
N LEU A 236 -5.92 -18.50 8.37
CA LEU A 236 -6.09 -19.29 7.14
C LEU A 236 -6.00 -20.80 7.42
N PRO A 237 -6.83 -21.61 6.74
CA PRO A 237 -7.09 -23.00 7.12
C PRO A 237 -5.90 -23.93 6.87
N THR A 238 -5.06 -23.63 5.88
CA THR A 238 -3.93 -24.49 5.50
C THR A 238 -2.60 -23.76 5.64
N SER A 239 -1.53 -24.49 5.97
CA SER A 239 -0.17 -23.93 6.00
C SER A 239 0.27 -23.40 4.63
N LEU A 240 -0.28 -23.96 3.54
CA LEU A 240 -0.02 -23.50 2.17
C LEU A 240 -0.67 -22.14 1.91
N ASP A 241 -1.92 -21.92 2.35
CA ASP A 241 -2.58 -20.62 2.26
C ASP A 241 -1.85 -19.56 3.09
N GLN A 242 -1.41 -19.93 4.29
CA GLN A 242 -0.59 -19.06 5.13
C GLN A 242 0.71 -18.65 4.43
N ALA A 243 1.35 -19.59 3.71
CA ALA A 243 2.58 -19.33 2.96
C ALA A 243 2.33 -18.42 1.75
N HIS A 244 1.26 -18.65 0.98
CA HIS A 244 0.86 -17.78 -0.14
C HIS A 244 0.54 -16.36 0.33
N ALA A 245 -0.24 -16.21 1.39
CA ALA A 245 -0.59 -14.90 1.95
C ALA A 245 0.65 -14.19 2.52
N SER A 246 1.55 -14.92 3.18
CA SER A 246 2.83 -14.39 3.65
C SER A 246 3.70 -13.90 2.49
N TYR A 247 3.82 -14.69 1.42
CA TYR A 247 4.57 -14.30 0.23
C TYR A 247 3.97 -13.04 -0.42
N ALA A 248 2.65 -13.01 -0.60
CA ALA A 248 1.95 -11.86 -1.17
C ALA A 248 2.12 -10.60 -0.31
N PHE A 249 2.02 -10.71 1.02
CA PHE A 249 2.26 -9.57 1.90
C PHE A 249 3.71 -9.10 1.87
N GLY A 250 4.66 -10.03 1.80
CA GLY A 250 6.07 -9.72 1.57
C GLY A 250 6.30 -8.90 0.30
N LEU A 251 5.66 -9.25 -0.83
CA LEU A 251 5.73 -8.48 -2.08
C LEU A 251 5.23 -7.04 -1.91
N VAL A 252 4.12 -6.86 -1.18
CA VAL A 252 3.59 -5.51 -0.93
C VAL A 252 4.56 -4.68 -0.09
N LEU A 253 5.12 -5.26 0.97
CA LEU A 253 6.09 -4.58 1.82
C LEU A 253 7.39 -4.25 1.09
N HIS A 254 7.84 -5.11 0.18
CA HIS A 254 9.07 -4.91 -0.61
C HIS A 254 9.01 -3.66 -1.49
N LYS A 255 7.83 -3.22 -1.93
CA LYS A 255 7.68 -1.96 -2.68
C LYS A 255 8.16 -0.73 -1.89
N SER A 256 8.18 -0.82 -0.56
CA SER A 256 8.64 0.25 0.33
C SER A 256 9.97 -0.10 0.99
N ALA A 257 10.98 0.76 0.80
CA ALA A 257 12.31 0.56 1.39
C ALA A 257 12.28 0.50 2.93
N ASP A 258 11.31 1.16 3.57
CA ASP A 258 11.19 1.23 5.03
C ASP A 258 10.84 -0.12 5.68
N PHE A 259 10.22 -1.03 4.93
CA PHE A 259 9.68 -2.29 5.46
C PHE A 259 10.40 -3.53 4.94
N ILE A 260 11.59 -3.38 4.35
CA ILE A 260 12.27 -4.49 3.68
C ILE A 260 12.71 -5.62 4.63
N GLU A 261 13.06 -5.31 5.89
CA GLU A 261 13.33 -6.32 6.92
C GLU A 261 12.08 -7.11 7.30
N LEU A 262 10.92 -6.44 7.33
CA LEU A 262 9.66 -7.12 7.57
C LEU A 262 9.29 -8.01 6.39
N ALA A 263 9.43 -7.51 5.15
CA ALA A 263 9.22 -8.29 3.92
C ALA A 263 10.06 -9.58 3.92
N LYS A 264 11.35 -9.46 4.28
CA LYS A 264 12.25 -10.61 4.44
C LYS A 264 11.70 -11.67 5.40
N SER A 265 11.21 -11.27 6.58
CA SER A 265 10.65 -12.22 7.56
C SER A 265 9.44 -12.99 7.02
N TYR A 266 8.61 -12.35 6.20
CA TYR A 266 7.47 -12.99 5.53
C TYR A 266 7.92 -13.95 4.41
N TYR A 267 8.96 -13.61 3.66
CA TYR A 267 9.55 -14.53 2.69
C TYR A 267 10.21 -15.75 3.36
N GLU A 268 10.87 -15.58 4.51
CA GLU A 268 11.41 -16.70 5.30
C GLU A 268 10.30 -17.64 5.77
N ARG A 269 9.17 -17.09 6.23
CA ARG A 269 7.99 -17.87 6.59
C ARG A 269 7.43 -18.64 5.39
N ALA A 270 7.27 -17.98 4.24
CA ALA A 270 6.75 -18.60 3.03
C ALA A 270 7.67 -19.73 2.51
N THR A 271 8.98 -19.46 2.40
CA THR A 271 9.99 -20.45 1.95
C THR A 271 10.07 -21.67 2.87
N SER A 272 9.88 -21.51 4.19
CA SER A 272 9.87 -22.63 5.13
C SER A 272 8.69 -23.59 4.95
N SER A 273 7.61 -23.11 4.33
CA SER A 273 6.35 -23.86 4.15
C SER A 273 6.21 -24.44 2.74
N PHE A 274 6.77 -23.79 1.72
CA PHE A 274 6.72 -24.29 0.34
C PHE A 274 7.63 -25.51 0.14
N SER A 275 7.21 -26.42 -0.74
CA SER A 275 8.03 -27.57 -1.15
C SER A 275 9.27 -27.08 -1.91
N PRO A 276 10.48 -27.60 -1.65
CA PRO A 276 11.72 -27.13 -2.29
C PRO A 276 11.77 -27.38 -3.81
N THR A 277 10.80 -28.12 -4.36
CA THR A 277 10.65 -28.37 -5.81
C THR A 277 9.53 -27.57 -6.47
N SER A 278 8.77 -26.80 -5.69
CA SER A 278 7.63 -26.02 -6.16
C SER A 278 8.05 -24.70 -6.81
N ARG A 279 7.22 -24.16 -7.71
CA ARG A 279 7.47 -22.86 -8.36
C ARG A 279 7.44 -21.72 -7.33
N GLU A 280 6.49 -21.82 -6.41
CA GLU A 280 6.26 -20.90 -5.30
C GLU A 280 7.48 -20.79 -4.40
N TYR A 281 8.16 -21.91 -4.13
CA TYR A 281 9.42 -21.93 -3.39
C TYR A 281 10.52 -21.14 -4.09
N PHE A 282 10.71 -21.31 -5.40
CA PHE A 282 11.73 -20.54 -6.13
C PHE A 282 11.39 -19.06 -6.19
N CYS A 283 10.12 -18.71 -6.39
CA CYS A 283 9.66 -17.32 -6.37
C CYS A 283 9.92 -16.67 -5.00
N ALA A 284 9.60 -17.36 -3.91
CA ALA A 284 9.85 -16.88 -2.56
C ALA A 284 11.35 -16.79 -2.24
N CYS A 285 12.15 -17.78 -2.64
CA CYS A 285 13.61 -17.75 -2.46
C CYS A 285 14.28 -16.60 -3.25
N ARG A 286 13.81 -16.34 -4.47
CA ARG A 286 14.28 -15.21 -5.29
C ARG A 286 14.01 -13.88 -4.57
N GLN A 287 12.78 -13.67 -4.10
CA GLN A 287 12.42 -12.44 -3.39
C GLN A 287 13.16 -12.30 -2.06
N LEU A 288 13.38 -13.40 -1.34
CA LEU A 288 14.18 -13.42 -0.13
C LEU A 288 15.63 -13.00 -0.40
N ALA A 289 16.25 -13.51 -1.47
CA ALA A 289 17.61 -13.15 -1.85
C ALA A 289 17.72 -11.66 -2.22
N LEU A 290 16.73 -11.10 -2.94
CA LEU A 290 16.67 -9.68 -3.29
C LEU A 290 16.49 -8.79 -2.04
N ALA A 291 15.58 -9.17 -1.13
CA ALA A 291 15.36 -8.41 0.10
C ALA A 291 16.63 -8.39 0.97
N GLN A 292 17.31 -9.54 1.09
CA GLN A 292 18.58 -9.64 1.81
C GLN A 292 19.68 -8.77 1.18
N ASP A 293 19.76 -8.74 -0.15
CA ASP A 293 20.72 -7.90 -0.88
C ASP A 293 20.47 -6.41 -0.65
N ALA A 294 19.22 -5.98 -0.75
CA ALA A 294 18.81 -4.61 -0.52
C ALA A 294 19.09 -4.16 0.92
N ILE A 295 18.77 -5.00 1.91
CA ILE A 295 19.12 -4.76 3.33
C ILE A 295 20.64 -4.56 3.48
N THR A 296 21.45 -5.43 2.87
CA THR A 296 22.92 -5.31 2.99
C THR A 296 23.44 -4.02 2.37
N THR A 297 22.86 -3.60 1.24
CA THR A 297 23.23 -2.36 0.55
C THR A 297 22.81 -1.12 1.35
N LEU A 298 21.66 -1.15 2.04
CA LEU A 298 21.19 -0.04 2.89
C LEU A 298 22.02 0.11 4.17
N LEU A 299 22.45 -1.00 4.79
CA LEU A 299 23.14 -1.00 6.08
C LEU A 299 24.64 -0.69 6.00
N LEU A 300 25.26 -0.77 4.83
CA LEU A 300 26.72 -0.69 4.69
C LEU A 300 27.14 0.34 3.63
N ARG A 301 27.66 1.48 4.08
CA ARG A 301 28.36 2.46 3.23
C ARG A 301 29.85 2.15 3.01
N ASN A 302 30.34 1.00 3.48
CA ASN A 302 31.77 0.63 3.38
C ASN A 302 32.00 -0.44 2.32
N ASP A 303 32.81 -0.09 1.31
CA ASP A 303 33.10 -0.88 0.11
C ASP A 303 33.66 -2.30 0.37
N ASP A 304 34.42 -2.48 1.46
CA ASP A 304 35.10 -3.76 1.75
C ASP A 304 34.14 -4.88 2.21
N VAL A 305 32.98 -4.53 2.81
CA VAL A 305 31.96 -5.51 3.22
C VAL A 305 30.95 -5.78 2.10
N GLN A 306 30.80 -4.82 1.17
CA GLN A 306 29.92 -4.93 0.01
C GLN A 306 30.34 -6.12 -0.86
N ASN A 307 31.63 -6.22 -1.22
CA ASN A 307 32.14 -7.28 -2.09
C ASN A 307 31.99 -8.71 -1.52
N ALA A 308 32.17 -8.89 -0.20
CA ALA A 308 32.07 -10.19 0.46
C ALA A 308 30.62 -10.70 0.59
N ARG A 309 29.62 -9.80 0.64
CA ARG A 309 28.18 -10.16 0.78
C ARG A 309 27.40 -10.10 -0.53
N THR A 310 27.86 -9.33 -1.52
CA THR A 310 27.46 -9.45 -2.95
C THR A 310 27.50 -10.91 -3.40
N SER A 311 28.51 -11.65 -2.94
CA SER A 311 28.70 -13.07 -3.22
C SER A 311 27.56 -13.96 -2.70
N CYS A 312 26.79 -13.55 -1.68
CA CYS A 312 25.75 -14.41 -1.07
C CYS A 312 24.43 -14.33 -1.83
N ALA A 313 23.99 -13.13 -2.21
CA ALA A 313 22.76 -12.95 -3.00
C ALA A 313 22.95 -13.56 -4.40
N THR A 314 24.07 -13.25 -5.06
CA THR A 314 24.42 -13.82 -6.37
C THR A 314 24.54 -15.35 -6.31
N SER A 315 25.22 -15.93 -5.31
CA SER A 315 25.32 -17.39 -5.19
C SER A 315 23.97 -18.07 -4.99
N LYS A 316 23.08 -17.46 -4.18
CA LYS A 316 21.72 -17.97 -3.96
C LYS A 316 20.91 -17.93 -5.26
N LEU A 317 20.92 -16.80 -5.96
CA LEU A 317 20.22 -16.65 -7.24
C LEU A 317 20.78 -17.57 -8.33
N GLN A 318 22.09 -17.80 -8.37
CA GLN A 318 22.72 -18.78 -9.28
C GLN A 318 22.25 -20.21 -8.97
N SER A 319 22.23 -20.61 -7.70
CA SER A 319 21.76 -21.94 -7.28
C SER A 319 20.26 -22.15 -7.60
N ILE A 320 19.44 -21.12 -7.38
CA ILE A 320 18.02 -21.11 -7.78
C ILE A 320 17.91 -21.27 -9.30
N LEU A 321 18.68 -20.48 -10.07
CA LEU A 321 18.66 -20.50 -11.53
C LEU A 321 19.06 -21.87 -12.08
N GLU A 322 20.11 -22.50 -11.53
CA GLU A 322 20.53 -23.85 -11.92
C GLU A 322 19.44 -24.89 -11.64
N SER A 323 18.78 -24.80 -10.49
CA SER A 323 17.69 -25.71 -10.12
C SER A 323 16.47 -25.53 -11.04
N GLN A 324 16.08 -24.29 -11.33
CA GLN A 324 14.98 -23.97 -12.24
C GLN A 324 15.29 -24.41 -13.68
N ARG A 325 16.53 -24.23 -14.14
CA ARG A 325 16.98 -24.72 -15.47
C ARG A 325 16.84 -26.22 -15.61
N LEU A 326 17.21 -26.98 -14.57
CA LEU A 326 17.10 -28.44 -14.59
C LEU A 326 15.64 -28.92 -14.57
N MET A 327 14.74 -28.21 -13.91
CA MET A 327 13.35 -28.65 -13.73
C MET A 327 12.36 -28.09 -14.76
N PHE A 328 12.50 -26.82 -15.13
CA PHE A 328 11.56 -26.10 -15.99
C PHE A 328 12.17 -25.71 -17.35
N GLY A 329 13.50 -25.68 -17.45
CA GLY A 329 14.23 -25.28 -18.65
C GLY A 329 14.52 -23.78 -18.72
N ASP A 330 15.33 -23.41 -19.72
CA ASP A 330 15.76 -22.01 -19.96
C ASP A 330 14.62 -21.11 -20.47
N GLN A 331 13.61 -21.68 -21.14
CA GLN A 331 12.47 -20.94 -21.70
C GLN A 331 11.28 -20.83 -20.74
N ASP A 332 11.42 -21.18 -19.46
CA ASP A 332 10.36 -20.95 -18.47
C ASP A 332 10.41 -19.51 -17.92
N MET A 333 9.25 -18.88 -17.74
CA MET A 333 9.16 -17.50 -17.28
C MET A 333 9.78 -17.29 -15.89
N ASP A 334 9.65 -18.27 -14.98
CA ASP A 334 10.23 -18.18 -13.64
C ASP A 334 11.76 -18.25 -13.71
N THR A 335 12.32 -19.05 -14.64
CA THR A 335 13.76 -19.10 -14.92
C THR A 335 14.26 -17.75 -15.46
N ILE A 336 13.52 -17.16 -16.41
CA ILE A 336 13.86 -15.84 -16.98
C ILE A 336 13.81 -14.75 -15.91
N ASP A 337 12.78 -14.72 -15.05
CA ASP A 337 12.68 -13.75 -13.96
C ASP A 337 13.84 -13.87 -12.95
N THR A 338 14.34 -15.08 -12.70
CA THR A 338 15.55 -15.27 -11.89
C THR A 338 16.80 -14.75 -12.58
N MET A 339 16.91 -14.86 -13.90
CA MET A 339 17.99 -14.22 -14.66
C MET A 339 17.92 -12.70 -14.56
N VAL A 340 16.72 -12.11 -14.64
CA VAL A 340 16.52 -10.66 -14.47
C VAL A 340 16.91 -10.22 -13.06
N ALA A 341 16.49 -10.96 -12.02
CA ALA A 341 16.89 -10.70 -10.64
C ALA A 341 18.42 -10.78 -10.44
N LEU A 342 19.09 -11.76 -11.06
CA LEU A 342 20.54 -11.87 -11.03
C LEU A 342 21.22 -10.69 -11.75
N GLY A 343 20.67 -10.28 -12.90
CA GLY A 343 21.12 -9.10 -13.64
C GLY A 343 20.99 -7.80 -12.82
N TYR A 344 19.89 -7.65 -12.09
CA TYR A 344 19.67 -6.53 -11.17
C TYR A 344 20.72 -6.49 -10.05
N VAL A 345 21.01 -7.63 -9.42
CA VAL A 345 22.05 -7.71 -8.37
C VAL A 345 23.44 -7.41 -8.95
N TYR A 346 23.78 -7.91 -10.14
CA TYR A 346 25.05 -7.50 -10.77
C TYR A 346 25.11 -6.00 -11.05
N ALA A 347 24.00 -5.38 -11.45
CA ALA A 347 23.92 -3.96 -11.69
C ALA A 347 24.11 -3.14 -10.39
N SER A 348 23.42 -3.52 -9.31
CA SER A 348 23.51 -2.82 -8.01
C SER A 348 24.93 -2.87 -7.42
N HIS A 349 25.66 -3.95 -7.68
CA HIS A 349 27.05 -4.15 -7.22
C HIS A 349 28.11 -3.71 -8.23
N SER A 350 27.78 -2.79 -9.14
CA SER A 350 28.74 -2.19 -10.09
C SER A 350 29.45 -3.18 -11.01
N GLN A 351 28.77 -4.25 -11.43
CA GLN A 351 29.24 -5.23 -12.41
C GLN A 351 28.46 -5.15 -13.73
N PRO A 352 28.51 -4.01 -14.46
CA PRO A 352 27.62 -3.73 -15.58
C PRO A 352 27.81 -4.71 -16.75
N SER A 353 29.02 -5.24 -16.95
CA SER A 353 29.27 -6.24 -17.98
C SER A 353 28.52 -7.55 -17.70
N LEU A 354 28.59 -8.07 -16.48
CA LEU A 354 27.89 -9.31 -16.11
C LEU A 354 26.37 -9.13 -16.12
N ALA A 355 25.91 -7.98 -15.59
CA ALA A 355 24.50 -7.60 -15.64
C ALA A 355 23.99 -7.58 -17.09
N TRP A 356 24.69 -6.89 -17.99
CA TRP A 356 24.30 -6.79 -19.40
C TRP A 356 24.17 -8.16 -20.07
N HIS A 357 25.15 -9.07 -19.92
CA HIS A 357 25.10 -10.39 -20.57
C HIS A 357 23.92 -11.25 -20.08
N VAL A 358 23.63 -11.23 -18.78
CA VAL A 358 22.51 -12.02 -18.22
C VAL A 358 21.17 -11.42 -18.63
N LEU A 359 21.04 -10.09 -18.57
CA LEU A 359 19.82 -9.38 -18.98
C LEU A 359 19.55 -9.52 -20.49
N ASP A 360 20.59 -9.51 -21.33
CA ASP A 360 20.47 -9.66 -22.78
C ASP A 360 19.96 -11.06 -23.13
N LYS A 361 20.53 -12.10 -22.50
CA LYS A 361 20.00 -13.47 -22.63
C LYS A 361 18.54 -13.57 -22.14
N ALA A 362 18.21 -12.93 -21.01
CA ALA A 362 16.85 -12.94 -20.47
C ALA A 362 15.85 -12.24 -21.42
N MET A 363 16.25 -11.12 -22.02
CA MET A 363 15.46 -10.39 -23.00
C MET A 363 15.19 -11.23 -24.25
N HIS A 364 16.24 -11.85 -24.81
CA HIS A 364 16.10 -12.72 -25.97
C HIS A 364 15.13 -13.89 -25.72
N LEU A 365 15.29 -14.60 -24.60
CA LEU A 365 14.40 -15.71 -24.23
C LEU A 365 12.96 -15.25 -24.01
N ARG A 366 12.75 -14.09 -23.37
CA ARG A 366 11.41 -13.52 -23.14
C ARG A 366 10.73 -13.18 -24.46
N LEU A 367 11.44 -12.54 -25.38
CA LEU A 367 10.89 -12.23 -26.70
C LEU A 367 10.57 -13.51 -27.47
N GLU A 368 11.46 -14.50 -27.49
CA GLU A 368 11.18 -15.79 -28.13
C GLU A 368 9.91 -16.45 -27.58
N LEU A 369 9.75 -16.47 -26.24
CA LEU A 369 8.58 -17.04 -25.60
C LEU A 369 7.29 -16.31 -25.99
N PHE A 370 7.29 -14.98 -25.98
CA PHE A 370 6.09 -14.23 -26.38
C PHE A 370 5.77 -14.40 -27.87
N HIS A 371 6.77 -14.50 -28.75
CA HIS A 371 6.53 -14.83 -30.15
C HIS A 371 5.92 -16.23 -30.31
N GLN A 372 6.43 -17.23 -29.59
CA GLN A 372 5.89 -18.60 -29.62
C GLN A 372 4.46 -18.67 -29.06
N GLN A 373 4.16 -17.89 -28.03
CA GLN A 373 2.83 -17.78 -27.44
C GLN A 373 1.86 -16.91 -28.26
N HIS A 374 2.29 -16.39 -29.42
CA HIS A 374 1.52 -15.48 -30.27
C HIS A 374 0.97 -14.26 -29.51
N GLN A 375 1.72 -13.78 -28.52
CA GLN A 375 1.33 -12.60 -27.76
C GLN A 375 1.43 -11.36 -28.66
N PRO A 376 0.38 -10.54 -28.75
CA PRO A 376 0.43 -9.29 -29.49
C PRO A 376 1.42 -8.35 -28.80
N TYR A 377 2.28 -7.69 -29.60
CA TYR A 377 3.23 -6.69 -29.16
C TYR A 377 4.15 -7.16 -27.99
N PRO A 378 5.03 -8.14 -28.18
CA PRO A 378 5.88 -8.71 -27.12
C PRO A 378 6.81 -7.68 -26.43
N ASN A 379 7.18 -6.63 -27.16
CA ASN A 379 7.98 -5.51 -26.65
C ASN A 379 7.19 -4.57 -25.73
N HIS A 380 5.86 -4.70 -25.71
CA HIS A 380 4.92 -3.83 -25.00
C HIS A 380 4.36 -4.48 -23.72
N HIS A 381 4.94 -5.60 -23.29
CA HIS A 381 4.61 -6.17 -22.01
C HIS A 381 5.38 -5.41 -20.90
N LEU A 382 4.71 -5.04 -19.80
CA LEU A 382 5.34 -4.27 -18.69
C LEU A 382 6.60 -4.96 -18.15
N SER A 383 6.58 -6.29 -18.06
CA SER A 383 7.75 -7.06 -17.66
C SER A 383 8.89 -7.05 -18.70
N THR A 384 8.60 -6.84 -19.99
CA THR A 384 9.62 -6.63 -21.03
C THR A 384 10.24 -5.25 -20.92
N LEU A 385 9.41 -4.22 -20.70
CA LEU A 385 9.89 -2.84 -20.51
C LEU A 385 10.87 -2.74 -19.34
N HIS A 386 10.57 -3.41 -18.23
CA HIS A 386 11.49 -3.45 -17.09
C HIS A 386 12.88 -4.01 -17.46
N VAL A 387 12.94 -5.11 -18.23
CA VAL A 387 14.21 -5.69 -18.69
C VAL A 387 14.94 -4.74 -19.65
N MET A 388 14.21 -4.09 -20.55
CA MET A 388 14.75 -3.07 -21.46
C MET A 388 15.38 -1.90 -20.70
N GLU A 389 14.71 -1.38 -19.68
CA GLU A 389 15.23 -0.28 -18.87
C GLU A 389 16.50 -0.67 -18.11
N LEU A 390 16.52 -1.88 -17.51
CA LEU A 390 17.72 -2.41 -16.87
C LEU A 390 18.87 -2.54 -17.87
N LEU A 391 18.61 -3.07 -19.07
CA LEU A 391 19.60 -3.16 -20.16
C LEU A 391 20.12 -1.80 -20.58
N ALA A 392 19.24 -0.82 -20.78
CA ALA A 392 19.60 0.54 -21.17
C ALA A 392 20.49 1.21 -20.12
N SER A 393 20.18 1.00 -18.83
CA SER A 393 21.01 1.45 -17.70
C SER A 393 22.40 0.81 -17.74
N GLN A 394 22.50 -0.49 -18.01
CA GLN A 394 23.81 -1.15 -18.13
C GLN A 394 24.58 -0.68 -19.36
N SER A 395 23.91 -0.48 -20.49
CA SER A 395 24.52 0.10 -21.69
C SER A 395 25.03 1.52 -21.45
N PHE A 396 24.31 2.32 -20.65
CA PHE A 396 24.77 3.64 -20.22
C PHE A 396 26.03 3.53 -19.36
N ALA A 397 26.05 2.63 -18.36
CA ALA A 397 27.23 2.38 -17.52
C ALA A 397 28.45 1.90 -18.33
N LEU A 398 28.23 1.11 -19.39
CA LEU A 398 29.26 0.67 -20.35
C LEU A 398 29.63 1.75 -21.38
N ARG A 399 29.09 2.98 -21.27
CA ARG A 399 29.28 4.12 -22.18
C ARG A 399 28.79 3.87 -23.61
N GLN A 400 27.91 2.89 -23.80
CA GLN A 400 27.25 2.59 -25.07
C GLN A 400 26.02 3.48 -25.25
N TYR A 401 26.21 4.81 -25.19
CA TYR A 401 25.11 5.77 -25.10
C TYR A 401 24.12 5.67 -26.26
N LYS A 402 24.59 5.39 -27.49
CA LYS A 402 23.70 5.26 -28.66
C LYS A 402 22.72 4.10 -28.51
N HIS A 403 23.19 2.98 -27.93
CA HIS A 403 22.36 1.81 -27.70
C HIS A 403 21.37 2.07 -26.57
N ALA A 404 21.84 2.66 -25.45
CA ALA A 404 20.97 3.05 -24.34
C ALA A 404 19.85 4.02 -24.78
N ALA A 405 20.18 5.03 -25.60
CA ALA A 405 19.20 5.98 -26.11
C ALA A 405 18.12 5.31 -26.98
N ALA A 406 18.50 4.34 -27.82
CA ALA A 406 17.55 3.61 -28.66
C ALA A 406 16.56 2.78 -27.81
N ILE A 407 17.05 2.11 -26.77
CA ILE A 407 16.22 1.30 -25.88
C ILE A 407 15.27 2.22 -25.07
N TYR A 408 15.80 3.25 -24.41
CA TYR A 408 14.96 4.19 -23.65
C TYR A 408 13.93 4.91 -24.53
N SER A 409 14.27 5.26 -25.78
CA SER A 409 13.29 5.85 -26.71
C SER A 409 12.16 4.87 -27.04
N THR A 410 12.45 3.58 -27.12
CA THR A 410 11.44 2.53 -27.36
C THR A 410 10.53 2.37 -26.14
N CYS A 411 11.09 2.37 -24.93
CA CYS A 411 10.31 2.37 -23.68
C CYS A 411 9.43 3.62 -23.56
N LEU A 412 9.96 4.80 -23.88
CA LEU A 412 9.19 6.05 -23.78
C LEU A 412 7.99 6.07 -24.76
N LEU A 413 8.20 5.62 -26.00
CA LEU A 413 7.11 5.48 -26.97
C LEU A 413 5.99 4.54 -26.50
N HIS A 414 6.33 3.51 -25.74
CA HIS A 414 5.35 2.64 -25.12
C HIS A 414 4.47 3.40 -24.14
N TYR A 415 5.11 4.04 -23.16
CA TYR A 415 4.41 4.78 -22.12
C TYR A 415 3.58 5.95 -22.67
N ASP A 416 4.01 6.57 -23.77
CA ASP A 416 3.24 7.64 -24.42
C ASP A 416 1.97 7.12 -25.13
N ASN A 417 1.96 5.84 -25.55
CA ASN A 417 0.80 5.22 -26.22
C ASN A 417 -0.25 4.68 -25.22
N ASP A 418 0.17 4.24 -24.03
CA ASP A 418 -0.72 3.71 -22.99
C ASP A 418 -1.14 4.80 -21.98
N GLN A 419 -2.17 5.58 -22.34
CA GLN A 419 -2.66 6.71 -21.52
C GLN A 419 -3.54 6.33 -20.31
N HIS A 420 -3.67 5.06 -19.94
CA HIS A 420 -4.75 4.59 -19.06
C HIS A 420 -4.35 4.20 -17.62
N ASN A 421 -3.10 4.38 -17.19
CA ASN A 421 -2.70 4.01 -15.81
C ASN A 421 -1.83 5.07 -15.12
N HIS A 422 -2.14 5.35 -13.84
CA HIS A 422 -1.39 6.31 -13.02
C HIS A 422 0.02 5.81 -12.64
N GLU A 423 0.22 4.49 -12.48
CA GLU A 423 1.56 3.91 -12.23
C GLU A 423 2.49 4.11 -13.44
N ASP A 424 1.95 4.17 -14.66
CA ASP A 424 2.73 4.37 -15.89
C ASP A 424 3.30 5.80 -15.99
N VAL A 425 2.68 6.79 -15.34
CA VAL A 425 3.16 8.18 -15.38
C VAL A 425 4.53 8.29 -14.70
N ILE A 426 4.72 7.69 -13.51
CA ILE A 426 6.00 7.76 -12.78
C ILE A 426 7.09 6.97 -13.53
N ALA A 427 6.76 5.79 -14.05
CA ALA A 427 7.68 4.98 -14.84
C ALA A 427 8.13 5.73 -16.10
N ARG A 428 7.19 6.36 -16.81
CA ARG A 428 7.46 7.21 -17.97
C ARG A 428 8.40 8.36 -17.65
N LEU A 429 8.14 9.11 -16.57
CA LEU A 429 8.98 10.23 -16.14
C LEU A 429 10.41 9.78 -15.82
N THR A 430 10.55 8.64 -15.14
CA THR A 430 11.86 8.02 -14.87
C THR A 430 12.59 7.65 -16.17
N CYS A 431 11.86 7.07 -17.13
CA CYS A 431 12.39 6.72 -18.45
C CYS A 431 12.84 7.96 -19.25
N ALA A 432 12.03 9.02 -19.26
CA ALA A 432 12.34 10.29 -19.93
C ALA A 432 13.56 10.99 -19.31
N ASN A 433 13.65 11.02 -17.97
CA ASN A 433 14.82 11.55 -17.26
C ASN A 433 16.10 10.77 -17.61
N ASN A 434 16.03 9.44 -17.62
CA ASN A 434 17.17 8.60 -18.00
C ASN A 434 17.58 8.83 -19.46
N LEU A 435 16.63 8.90 -20.40
CA LEU A 435 16.89 9.21 -21.80
C LEU A 435 17.56 10.59 -21.96
N ALA A 436 17.10 11.59 -21.22
CA ALA A 436 17.69 12.92 -21.23
C ALA A 436 19.14 12.91 -20.71
N ALA A 437 19.43 12.16 -19.64
CA ALA A 437 20.79 11.96 -19.15
C ALA A 437 21.69 11.31 -20.23
N VAL A 438 21.17 10.33 -20.98
CA VAL A 438 21.89 9.76 -22.13
C VAL A 438 22.18 10.83 -23.19
N PHE A 439 21.21 11.69 -23.52
CA PHE A 439 21.43 12.77 -24.47
C PHE A 439 22.43 13.83 -23.98
N MET A 440 22.43 14.15 -22.69
CA MET A 440 23.44 15.02 -22.07
C MET A 440 24.84 14.44 -22.28
N CYS A 441 25.05 13.15 -22.00
CA CYS A 441 26.34 12.48 -22.23
C CYS A 441 26.75 12.41 -23.71
N GLN A 442 25.80 12.48 -24.64
CA GLN A 442 26.07 12.55 -26.08
C GLN A 442 26.28 13.98 -26.61
N GLY A 443 26.18 15.01 -25.75
CA GLY A 443 26.21 16.42 -26.17
C GLY A 443 24.97 16.87 -26.94
N GLN A 444 23.88 16.10 -26.91
CA GLN A 444 22.62 16.40 -27.60
C GLN A 444 21.67 17.17 -26.67
N TYR A 445 22.13 18.29 -26.12
CA TYR A 445 21.40 19.10 -25.13
C TYR A 445 20.04 19.59 -25.64
N ASN A 446 19.93 19.88 -26.94
CA ASN A 446 18.67 20.26 -27.58
C ASN A 446 17.59 19.18 -27.50
N LYS A 447 17.97 17.89 -27.42
CA LYS A 447 17.03 16.77 -27.23
C LYS A 447 16.76 16.48 -25.76
N ALA A 448 17.73 16.72 -24.87
CA ALA A 448 17.57 16.53 -23.44
C ALA A 448 16.61 17.58 -22.82
N ARG A 449 16.70 18.84 -23.26
CA ARG A 449 15.93 19.95 -22.69
C ARG A 449 14.41 19.71 -22.62
N PRO A 450 13.71 19.35 -23.71
CA PRO A 450 12.26 19.15 -23.65
C PRO A 450 11.86 18.06 -22.66
N LEU A 451 12.59 16.94 -22.62
CA LEU A 451 12.32 15.83 -21.70
C LEU A 451 12.47 16.25 -20.23
N LEU A 452 13.58 16.92 -19.89
CA LEU A 452 13.80 17.38 -18.51
C LEU A 452 12.80 18.44 -18.07
N THR A 453 12.39 19.32 -18.99
CA THR A 453 11.40 20.38 -18.71
C THR A 453 10.03 19.76 -18.42
N GLU A 454 9.61 18.80 -19.23
CA GLU A 454 8.37 18.05 -19.03
C GLU A 454 8.37 17.28 -17.70
N CYS A 455 9.49 16.63 -17.36
CA CYS A 455 9.62 15.94 -16.08
C CYS A 455 9.48 16.90 -14.89
N LEU A 456 10.12 18.06 -14.95
CA LEU A 456 10.01 19.07 -13.91
C LEU A 456 8.56 19.58 -13.76
N GLU A 457 7.87 19.86 -14.86
CA GLU A 457 6.46 20.30 -14.81
C GLU A 457 5.56 19.27 -14.12
N GLN A 458 5.74 17.98 -14.42
CA GLN A 458 4.97 16.92 -13.78
C GLN A 458 5.36 16.68 -12.32
N ASP A 459 6.65 16.75 -11.98
CA ASP A 459 7.10 16.62 -10.58
C ASP A 459 6.55 17.75 -9.71
N ILE A 460 6.51 18.99 -10.22
CA ILE A 460 5.88 20.13 -9.52
C ILE A 460 4.39 19.88 -9.28
N LEU A 461 3.67 19.37 -10.28
CA LEU A 461 2.23 19.08 -10.17
C LEU A 461 1.95 17.93 -9.19
N THR A 462 2.84 16.94 -9.13
CA THR A 462 2.61 15.69 -8.38
C THR A 462 3.10 15.79 -6.94
N PHE A 463 4.31 16.32 -6.72
CA PHE A 463 4.99 16.31 -5.42
C PHE A 463 5.13 17.72 -4.80
N GLY A 464 4.87 18.77 -5.57
CA GLY A 464 5.06 20.16 -5.13
C GLY A 464 6.51 20.64 -5.26
N LEU A 465 6.75 21.90 -4.89
CA LEU A 465 8.02 22.59 -5.12
C LEU A 465 9.15 22.15 -4.18
N ASP A 466 8.82 21.72 -2.96
CA ASP A 466 9.80 21.43 -1.90
C ASP A 466 10.19 19.94 -1.83
N ASP A 467 9.66 19.09 -2.72
CA ASP A 467 9.99 17.67 -2.75
C ASP A 467 11.39 17.42 -3.35
N ASP A 468 12.11 16.46 -2.76
CA ASP A 468 13.47 16.09 -3.18
C ASP A 468 13.54 15.70 -4.67
N ARG A 469 12.51 15.06 -5.23
CA ARG A 469 12.47 14.70 -6.65
C ARG A 469 12.34 15.94 -7.53
N THR A 470 11.45 16.86 -7.16
CA THR A 470 11.29 18.13 -7.87
C THR A 470 12.59 18.92 -7.87
N LEU A 471 13.32 18.95 -6.75
CA LEU A 471 14.63 19.61 -6.66
C LEU A 471 15.68 18.97 -7.58
N VAL A 472 15.71 17.65 -7.69
CA VAL A 472 16.60 16.94 -8.64
C VAL A 472 16.24 17.29 -10.09
N SER A 473 14.96 17.30 -10.44
CA SER A 473 14.50 17.69 -11.78
C SER A 473 14.84 19.15 -12.11
N MET A 474 14.71 20.08 -11.14
CA MET A 474 15.16 21.48 -11.30
C MET A 474 16.66 21.56 -11.58
N ALA A 475 17.48 20.79 -10.84
CA ALA A 475 18.92 20.76 -11.06
C ALA A 475 19.28 20.24 -12.46
N ASN A 476 18.61 19.19 -12.92
CA ASN A 476 18.82 18.63 -14.26
C ASN A 476 18.46 19.64 -15.36
N VAL A 477 17.33 20.36 -15.21
CA VAL A 477 16.91 21.42 -16.13
C VAL A 477 17.93 22.57 -16.13
N ALA A 478 18.40 23.01 -14.96
CA ALA A 478 19.43 24.04 -14.88
C ALA A 478 20.73 23.61 -15.58
N GLU A 479 21.13 22.35 -15.43
CA GLU A 479 22.35 21.81 -16.04
C GLU A 479 22.25 21.71 -17.56
N VAL A 480 21.11 21.30 -18.13
CA VAL A 480 20.94 21.31 -19.59
C VAL A 480 20.94 22.73 -20.15
N HIS A 481 20.36 23.70 -19.43
CA HIS A 481 20.43 25.12 -19.83
C HIS A 481 21.85 25.70 -19.74
N ARG A 482 22.66 25.26 -18.78
CA ARG A 482 24.07 25.65 -18.68
C ARG A 482 24.93 25.10 -19.83
N CYS A 483 24.54 23.96 -20.39
CA CYS A 483 25.27 23.28 -21.47
C CYS A 483 24.88 23.74 -22.88
N LEU A 484 23.71 24.36 -23.03
CA LEU A 484 23.22 25.01 -24.26
C LEU A 484 23.86 26.37 -24.47
#